data_AF-A0A4R1W7E9-F1
#
_entry.id   AF-A0A4R1W7E9-F1
#
_cell.length_a   1.000
_cell.length_b   1.000
_cell.length_c   1.000
_cell.angle_alpha   90.00
_cell.angle_beta   90.00
_cell.angle_gamma   90.00
#
_symmetry.space_group_name_H-M   'P 1'
#
loop_
_entity.id
_entity.type
_entity.pdbx_description
1 polymer ?
#
loop_
_entity_poly.entity_id
_entity_poly.type
_entity_poly.pdbx_seq_one_letter_code
_entity_poly.pdbx_strand_id
1 'polypeptide(L)'
;MTTELPVPGPHNAITDVPGVLVGQIERTDAPYLTGTTVVHVPAGAVAGVDVRGGAPGTRETDLLDPVNSNPGANAIVLTGGSAFGLDAVAGAMSWLEDRGQGVRVGPFENDVVPIVPAAVIFDLGRGGAFQARPDRGWALAAIEAASKDPVAQGNYGAGAGARVGGLKGGVGSASVRLPDGTTVGALVIVNAVGSAVDSQGRLYAERYGLPGEFPVLRTPVEPPPAPPGSAPGMNTVIAVVATDAPLDKAAVKRMAMVAHDGLARAIDPVHTLLDGDTIFALSTGNPPPKPRPAPDQPSAEQAPAAEAPAGEALAGEAPAAQALASAEAASASAVTTTAGPSAPAPASASGVPAVPDVPAVLRVTDQGALLLLEGVFAAGASTLARAVGHAVLAAESVETPEGRLPSYRDAYPSAFSNG
;
A
#
# COMPACT_ATOMS: atom_id res chain seq x y z
N MET A 1 -29.62 -4.86 -4.90
CA MET A 1 -28.46 -4.10 -5.41
C MET A 1 -29.00 -2.80 -5.93
N THR A 2 -28.70 -1.69 -5.25
CA THR A 2 -29.10 -0.35 -5.69
C THR A 2 -28.51 -0.05 -7.07
N THR A 3 -29.29 0.59 -7.92
CA THR A 3 -29.01 0.86 -9.34
C THR A 3 -28.13 2.09 -9.56
N GLU A 4 -27.55 2.65 -8.51
CA GLU A 4 -26.66 3.80 -8.63
C GLU A 4 -25.27 3.33 -9.07
N LEU A 5 -24.80 3.91 -10.18
CA LEU A 5 -23.46 3.66 -10.68
C LEU A 5 -22.44 4.19 -9.66
N PRO A 6 -21.31 3.48 -9.45
CA PRO A 6 -20.23 3.98 -8.61
C PRO A 6 -19.73 5.34 -9.12
N VAL A 7 -19.53 6.27 -8.21
CA VAL A 7 -19.03 7.62 -8.49
C VAL A 7 -17.68 7.84 -7.80
N PRO A 8 -16.77 8.64 -8.39
CA PRO A 8 -15.57 9.07 -7.69
C PRO A 8 -15.90 9.86 -6.41
N GLY A 9 -14.96 9.89 -5.46
CA GLY A 9 -14.98 10.88 -4.39
C GLY A 9 -14.68 12.30 -4.92
N PRO A 10 -14.80 13.34 -4.08
CA PRO A 10 -14.66 14.74 -4.49
C PRO A 10 -13.38 15.10 -5.23
N HIS A 11 -12.26 14.46 -4.90
CA HIS A 11 -10.96 14.69 -5.53
C HIS A 11 -10.53 13.57 -6.47
N ASN A 12 -11.33 12.49 -6.54
CA ASN A 12 -10.94 11.22 -7.17
C ASN A 12 -9.54 10.79 -6.72
N ALA A 13 -9.28 10.82 -5.41
CA ALA A 13 -7.97 10.57 -4.85
C ALA A 13 -8.06 9.84 -3.50
N ILE A 14 -6.95 9.25 -3.05
CA ILE A 14 -6.90 8.51 -1.77
C ILE A 14 -7.28 9.38 -0.57
N THR A 15 -7.08 10.70 -0.66
CA THR A 15 -7.46 11.70 0.36
C THR A 15 -8.98 11.87 0.49
N ASP A 16 -9.78 11.30 -0.41
CA ASP A 16 -11.23 11.21 -0.24
C ASP A 16 -11.62 10.25 0.89
N VAL A 17 -10.74 9.33 1.31
CA VAL A 17 -10.92 8.49 2.49
C VAL A 17 -10.69 9.34 3.75
N PRO A 18 -11.70 9.52 4.61
CA PRO A 18 -11.56 10.32 5.82
C PRO A 18 -10.38 9.90 6.69
N GLY A 19 -9.55 10.88 7.07
CA GLY A 19 -8.37 10.68 7.92
C GLY A 19 -7.07 10.35 7.18
N VAL A 20 -7.11 10.15 5.86
CA VAL A 20 -5.91 9.97 5.03
C VAL A 20 -5.39 11.32 4.54
N LEU A 21 -4.12 11.57 4.78
CA LEU A 21 -3.38 12.73 4.28
C LEU A 21 -2.25 12.26 3.36
N VAL A 22 -1.89 13.05 2.37
CA VAL A 22 -0.78 12.76 1.46
C VAL A 22 0.14 13.97 1.39
N GLY A 23 1.44 13.72 1.51
CA GLY A 23 2.46 14.72 1.26
C GLY A 23 3.56 14.18 0.36
N GLN A 24 4.13 15.06 -0.46
CA GLN A 24 5.04 14.71 -1.55
C GLN A 24 6.19 15.72 -1.59
N ILE A 25 7.39 15.21 -1.83
CA ILE A 25 8.56 16.01 -2.16
C ILE A 25 9.32 15.31 -3.28
N GLU A 26 9.66 16.07 -4.32
CA GLU A 26 10.42 15.62 -5.48
C GLU A 26 11.55 16.58 -5.81
N ARG A 27 12.55 16.06 -6.53
CA ARG A 27 13.42 16.89 -7.37
C ARG A 27 13.52 16.27 -8.74
N THR A 28 13.34 17.11 -9.74
CA THR A 28 13.43 16.78 -11.17
C THR A 28 14.58 17.53 -11.86
N ASP A 29 15.35 18.30 -11.10
CA ASP A 29 16.52 19.02 -11.59
C ASP A 29 17.80 18.18 -11.44
N ALA A 30 18.64 18.16 -12.47
CA ALA A 30 19.88 17.39 -12.44
C ALA A 30 20.75 17.80 -11.22
N PRO A 31 21.30 16.83 -10.47
CA PRO A 31 21.40 15.41 -10.81
C PRO A 31 20.24 14.53 -10.32
N TYR A 32 19.15 15.12 -9.83
CA TYR A 32 18.01 14.42 -9.23
C TYR A 32 16.88 14.18 -10.24
N LEU A 33 16.28 13.01 -10.14
CA LEU A 33 14.99 12.69 -10.74
C LEU A 33 14.34 11.61 -9.87
N THR A 34 13.91 12.00 -8.67
CA THR A 34 13.47 11.10 -7.60
C THR A 34 12.62 11.86 -6.59
N GLY A 35 12.02 11.14 -5.64
CA GLY A 35 11.31 11.76 -4.53
C GLY A 35 10.69 10.79 -3.55
N THR A 36 9.91 11.34 -2.64
CA THR A 36 9.23 10.63 -1.56
C THR A 36 7.77 11.06 -1.50
N THR A 37 6.88 10.09 -1.32
CA THR A 37 5.46 10.27 -1.03
C THR A 37 5.16 9.64 0.33
N VAL A 38 4.53 10.39 1.23
CA VAL A 38 4.09 9.91 2.54
C VAL A 38 2.57 9.91 2.59
N VAL A 39 1.98 8.76 2.89
CA VAL A 39 0.56 8.64 3.23
C VAL A 39 0.46 8.64 4.75
N HIS A 40 -0.01 9.74 5.34
CA HIS A 40 -0.10 9.94 6.77
C HIS A 40 -1.54 9.75 7.28
N VAL A 41 -1.69 9.03 8.39
CA VAL A 41 -2.98 8.80 9.06
C VAL A 41 -2.88 9.25 10.52
N PRO A 42 -3.26 10.50 10.86
CA PRO A 42 -3.05 11.06 12.20
C PRO A 42 -3.70 10.27 13.35
N ALA A 43 -4.83 9.63 13.08
CA ALA A 43 -5.52 8.76 14.06
C ALA A 43 -4.93 7.34 14.12
N GLY A 44 -3.95 7.03 13.26
CA GLY A 44 -3.58 5.67 12.90
C GLY A 44 -4.63 5.01 12.01
N ALA A 45 -4.26 3.90 11.38
CA ALA A 45 -5.17 3.05 10.62
C ALA A 45 -4.78 1.58 10.80
N VAL A 46 -5.76 0.66 10.78
CA VAL A 46 -5.45 -0.77 10.69
C VAL A 46 -4.75 -0.98 9.35
N ALA A 47 -3.58 -1.62 9.38
CA ALA A 47 -2.70 -1.73 8.23
C ALA A 47 -2.37 -3.19 7.92
N GLY A 48 -2.24 -3.47 6.62
CA GLY A 48 -1.84 -4.76 6.06
C GLY A 48 -0.99 -4.53 4.82
N VAL A 49 -0.28 -5.57 4.38
CA VAL A 49 0.55 -5.51 3.18
C VAL A 49 0.50 -6.85 2.44
N ASP A 50 0.58 -6.79 1.12
CA ASP A 50 0.93 -7.91 0.25
C ASP A 50 2.15 -7.51 -0.60
N VAL A 51 3.19 -8.34 -0.56
CA VAL A 51 4.44 -8.14 -1.31
C VAL A 51 4.53 -9.30 -2.30
N ARG A 52 4.53 -8.97 -3.60
CA ARG A 52 4.28 -9.97 -4.64
C ARG A 52 5.28 -9.95 -5.78
N GLY A 53 6.01 -8.85 -5.97
CA GLY A 53 7.16 -8.80 -6.87
C GLY A 53 8.34 -9.65 -6.37
N GLY A 54 9.19 -10.13 -7.29
CA GLY A 54 10.33 -10.99 -6.96
C GLY A 54 11.57 -10.28 -6.39
N ALA A 55 11.63 -8.95 -6.44
CA ALA A 55 12.75 -8.15 -5.92
C ALA A 55 12.29 -6.96 -5.06
N PRO A 56 11.57 -7.21 -3.93
CA PRO A 56 11.05 -6.13 -3.11
C PRO A 56 12.16 -5.40 -2.34
N GLY A 57 11.99 -4.09 -2.17
CA GLY A 57 12.71 -3.31 -1.17
C GLY A 57 11.70 -2.73 -0.19
N THR A 58 11.68 -3.25 1.03
CA THR A 58 10.64 -2.95 2.02
C THR A 58 11.22 -2.75 3.41
N ARG A 59 10.43 -2.09 4.27
CA ARG A 59 10.70 -1.96 5.70
C ARG A 59 9.40 -2.20 6.47
N GLU A 60 9.52 -2.88 7.62
CA GLU A 60 8.45 -3.07 8.62
C GLU A 60 7.21 -3.85 8.15
N THR A 61 7.35 -4.65 7.09
CA THR A 61 6.23 -5.43 6.52
C THR A 61 5.77 -6.57 7.43
N ASP A 62 6.69 -7.26 8.10
CA ASP A 62 6.37 -8.40 8.97
C ASP A 62 5.43 -7.99 10.09
N LEU A 63 5.60 -6.77 10.62
CA LEU A 63 4.79 -6.23 11.71
C LEU A 63 3.29 -6.10 11.33
N LEU A 64 3.01 -5.97 10.03
CA LEU A 64 1.65 -5.87 9.50
C LEU A 64 0.96 -7.24 9.35
N ASP A 65 1.66 -8.35 9.57
CA ASP A 65 1.01 -9.66 9.57
C ASP A 65 -0.11 -9.72 10.62
N PRO A 66 -1.31 -10.25 10.29
CA PRO A 66 -2.43 -10.37 11.21
C PRO A 66 -2.13 -11.10 12.53
N VAL A 67 -1.11 -11.96 12.58
CA VAL A 67 -0.73 -12.66 13.83
C VAL A 67 0.07 -11.79 14.80
N ASN A 68 0.63 -10.68 14.33
CA ASN A 68 1.49 -9.81 15.13
C ASN A 68 0.69 -8.74 15.89
N SER A 69 1.21 -8.36 17.06
CA SER A 69 0.52 -7.53 18.07
C SER A 69 0.33 -6.06 17.69
N ASN A 70 1.00 -5.58 16.65
CA ASN A 70 0.90 -4.19 16.22
C ASN A 70 -0.51 -3.86 15.72
N PRO A 71 -1.13 -2.77 16.23
CA PRO A 71 -2.51 -2.46 15.91
C PRO A 71 -2.71 -1.80 14.53
N GLY A 72 -1.68 -1.21 13.92
CA GLY A 72 -1.84 -0.46 12.67
C GLY A 72 -0.60 0.33 12.23
N ALA A 73 -0.76 1.28 11.32
CA ALA A 73 0.30 2.19 10.87
C ALA A 73 -0.08 3.66 11.16
N ASN A 74 0.95 4.51 11.36
CA ASN A 74 0.81 5.97 11.49
C ASN A 74 1.09 6.69 10.17
N ALA A 75 1.96 6.11 9.34
CA ALA A 75 2.23 6.56 7.99
C ALA A 75 2.74 5.39 7.13
N ILE A 76 2.61 5.52 5.81
CA ILE A 76 3.29 4.68 4.83
C ILE A 76 4.24 5.55 4.02
N VAL A 77 5.49 5.13 3.86
CA VAL A 77 6.48 5.84 3.04
C VAL A 77 6.69 5.10 1.73
N LEU A 78 6.41 5.76 0.62
CA LEU A 78 6.72 5.30 -0.73
C LEU A 78 7.85 6.18 -1.26
N THR A 79 8.98 5.63 -1.70
CA THR A 79 10.14 6.45 -2.06
C THR A 79 10.95 5.88 -3.21
N GLY A 80 11.65 6.77 -3.93
CA GLY A 80 12.70 6.40 -4.87
C GLY A 80 13.97 5.93 -4.18
N GLY A 81 15.08 5.88 -4.91
CA GLY A 81 16.40 5.56 -4.37
C GLY A 81 16.69 4.07 -4.17
N SER A 82 15.81 3.17 -4.62
CA SER A 82 15.91 1.73 -4.32
C SER A 82 16.09 1.49 -2.81
N ALA A 83 16.74 0.39 -2.40
CA ALA A 83 16.93 0.04 -0.99
C ALA A 83 17.56 1.17 -0.16
N PHE A 84 18.37 2.04 -0.76
CA PHE A 84 18.95 3.19 -0.07
C PHE A 84 17.90 4.25 0.32
N GLY A 85 16.82 4.37 -0.45
CA GLY A 85 15.73 5.28 -0.14
C GLY A 85 14.99 4.93 1.16
N LEU A 86 15.14 3.70 1.68
CA LEU A 86 14.62 3.32 2.99
C LEU A 86 15.23 4.16 4.13
N ASP A 87 16.37 4.82 3.91
CA ASP A 87 16.94 5.82 4.83
C ASP A 87 15.97 6.99 5.07
N ALA A 88 15.06 7.27 4.13
CA ALA A 88 14.06 8.31 4.26
C ALA A 88 13.09 8.06 5.43
N VAL A 89 12.78 6.80 5.74
CA VAL A 89 11.76 6.43 6.74
C VAL A 89 12.05 7.02 8.12
N ALA A 90 13.33 7.14 8.49
CA ALA A 90 13.74 7.73 9.77
C ALA A 90 13.23 9.17 9.95
N GLY A 91 13.08 9.95 8.87
CA GLY A 91 12.53 11.30 8.93
C GLY A 91 11.06 11.34 9.35
N ALA A 92 10.24 10.49 8.74
CA ALA A 92 8.83 10.36 9.10
C ALA A 92 8.65 9.82 10.53
N MET A 93 9.49 8.85 10.94
CA MET A 93 9.48 8.35 12.31
C MET A 93 9.79 9.46 13.32
N SER A 94 10.88 10.22 13.15
CA SER A 94 11.21 11.32 14.08
C SER A 94 10.08 12.36 14.15
N TRP A 95 9.49 12.71 13.01
CA TRP A 95 8.38 13.68 12.99
C TRP A 95 7.15 13.22 13.78
N LEU A 96 6.84 11.91 13.69
CA LEU A 96 5.72 11.28 14.41
C LEU A 96 6.02 11.13 15.90
N GLU A 97 7.25 10.75 16.25
CA GLU A 97 7.73 10.66 17.63
C GLU A 97 7.61 12.00 18.35
N ASP A 98 8.06 13.10 17.73
CA ASP A 98 7.93 14.48 18.25
C ASP A 98 6.47 14.89 18.53
N ARG A 99 5.51 14.19 17.94
CA ARG A 99 4.07 14.43 18.07
C ARG A 99 3.35 13.38 18.91
N GLY A 100 4.10 12.49 19.57
CA GLY A 100 3.53 11.41 20.37
C GLY A 100 2.68 10.43 19.55
N GLN A 101 2.95 10.31 18.24
CA GLN A 101 2.20 9.44 17.34
C GLN A 101 2.92 8.11 17.14
N GLY A 102 2.43 7.07 17.80
CA GLY A 102 2.97 5.73 17.67
C GLY A 102 2.36 4.75 18.68
N VAL A 103 2.90 3.53 18.70
CA VAL A 103 2.57 2.55 19.73
C VAL A 103 3.25 2.96 21.02
N ARG A 104 2.46 3.13 22.08
CA ARG A 104 2.99 3.48 23.41
C ARG A 104 3.80 2.31 23.99
N VAL A 105 5.04 2.59 24.39
CA VAL A 105 5.98 1.59 24.94
C VAL A 105 6.53 1.96 26.32
N GLY A 106 6.17 3.12 26.87
CA GLY A 106 6.65 3.58 28.17
C GLY A 106 5.63 4.36 29.01
N PRO A 107 6.02 4.75 30.23
CA PRO A 107 5.14 5.42 31.19
C PRO A 107 4.85 6.89 30.86
N PHE A 108 5.65 7.56 30.04
CA PHE A 108 5.44 8.97 29.67
C PHE A 108 4.62 9.13 28.40
N GLU A 109 3.94 10.27 28.24
CA GLU A 109 3.03 10.55 27.11
C GLU A 109 3.69 10.32 25.74
N ASN A 110 4.95 10.73 25.61
CA ASN A 110 5.72 10.66 24.36
C ASN A 110 6.57 9.40 24.21
N ASP A 111 6.44 8.41 25.11
CA ASP A 111 7.15 7.14 24.97
C ASP A 111 6.45 6.27 23.93
N VAL A 112 6.60 6.64 22.65
CA VAL A 112 5.95 6.00 21.51
C VAL A 112 6.97 5.45 20.52
N VAL A 113 6.59 4.39 19.83
CA VAL A 113 7.30 3.87 18.65
C VAL A 113 6.37 4.06 17.44
N PRO A 114 6.65 5.04 16.56
CA PRO A 114 5.91 5.22 15.32
C PRO A 114 6.00 3.99 14.43
N ILE A 115 4.88 3.61 13.81
CA ILE A 115 4.82 2.48 12.88
C ILE A 115 4.76 3.03 11.46
N VAL A 116 5.86 2.84 10.73
CA VAL A 116 6.08 3.44 9.41
C VAL A 116 6.60 2.40 8.41
N PRO A 117 5.70 1.51 7.93
CA PRO A 117 6.01 0.63 6.81
C PRO A 117 6.40 1.41 5.57
N ALA A 118 7.29 0.83 4.76
CA ALA A 118 7.77 1.48 3.55
C ALA A 118 8.07 0.50 2.44
N ALA A 119 8.01 1.01 1.22
CA ALA A 119 8.48 0.31 0.03
C ALA A 119 9.13 1.29 -0.95
N VAL A 120 10.00 0.77 -1.81
CA VAL A 120 10.84 1.59 -2.71
C VAL A 120 10.66 1.23 -4.17
N ILE A 121 10.85 2.22 -5.04
CA ILE A 121 11.09 2.01 -6.46
C ILE A 121 12.58 2.18 -6.78
N PHE A 122 13.04 1.51 -7.83
CA PHE A 122 14.35 1.77 -8.40
C PHE A 122 14.27 2.93 -9.41
N ASP A 123 14.92 4.05 -9.12
CA ASP A 123 15.06 5.22 -9.99
C ASP A 123 16.48 5.83 -10.00
N LEU A 124 17.46 5.05 -9.53
CA LEU A 124 18.86 5.48 -9.39
C LEU A 124 19.45 5.93 -10.72
N GLY A 125 20.16 7.07 -10.71
CA GLY A 125 20.90 7.58 -11.86
C GLY A 125 20.06 8.29 -12.92
N ARG A 126 18.72 8.25 -12.85
CA ARG A 126 17.85 8.82 -13.89
C ARG A 126 18.00 10.34 -14.07
N GLY A 127 18.36 11.06 -13.01
CA GLY A 127 18.68 12.50 -13.08
C GLY A 127 20.15 12.81 -13.38
N GLY A 128 21.03 11.81 -13.39
CA GLY A 128 22.45 11.92 -13.76
C GLY A 128 23.49 11.63 -12.68
N ALA A 129 23.09 11.46 -11.42
CA ALA A 129 23.98 10.87 -10.42
C ALA A 129 23.33 9.67 -9.73
N PHE A 130 24.08 8.57 -9.61
CA PHE A 130 23.61 7.35 -8.94
C PHE A 130 23.34 7.58 -7.45
N GLN A 131 24.06 8.52 -6.82
CA GLN A 131 23.92 8.86 -5.40
C GLN A 131 22.86 9.93 -5.12
N ALA A 132 22.23 10.51 -6.15
CA ALA A 132 21.16 11.50 -6.00
C ALA A 132 19.84 10.80 -5.64
N ARG A 133 19.69 10.47 -4.35
CA ARG A 133 18.61 9.63 -3.80
C ARG A 133 17.95 10.29 -2.58
N PRO A 134 16.70 9.91 -2.23
CA PRO A 134 16.06 10.38 -1.02
C PRO A 134 16.81 9.98 0.25
N ASP A 135 16.81 10.86 1.23
CA ASP A 135 17.35 10.65 2.59
C ASP A 135 16.28 11.00 3.64
N ARG A 136 16.65 10.95 4.93
CA ARG A 136 15.73 11.25 6.05
C ARG A 136 15.00 12.60 5.90
N GLY A 137 15.64 13.61 5.33
CA GLY A 137 15.04 14.95 5.16
C GLY A 137 13.85 14.93 4.19
N TRP A 138 13.82 13.99 3.25
CA TRP A 138 12.77 13.91 2.25
C TRP A 138 11.44 13.41 2.83
N ALA A 139 11.45 12.35 3.64
CA ALA A 139 10.21 11.90 4.27
C ALA A 139 9.76 12.85 5.37
N LEU A 140 10.70 13.53 6.06
CA LEU A 140 10.39 14.60 7.01
C LEU A 140 9.63 15.74 6.32
N ALA A 141 10.18 16.27 5.22
CA ALA A 141 9.52 17.35 4.47
C ALA A 141 8.19 16.89 3.83
N ALA A 142 8.13 15.65 3.34
CA ALA A 142 6.90 15.11 2.77
C ALA A 142 5.81 14.92 3.83
N ILE A 143 6.11 14.40 5.03
CA ILE A 143 5.10 14.26 6.08
C ILE A 143 4.67 15.62 6.66
N GLU A 144 5.57 16.61 6.70
CA GLU A 144 5.24 18.00 7.06
C GLU A 144 4.27 18.65 6.08
N ALA A 145 4.42 18.34 4.79
CA ALA A 145 3.55 18.82 3.73
C ALA A 145 2.23 18.03 3.60
N ALA A 146 2.03 16.96 4.39
CA ALA A 146 0.89 16.08 4.22
C ALA A 146 -0.45 16.79 4.50
N SER A 147 -1.34 16.78 3.51
CA SER A 147 -2.66 17.42 3.61
C SER A 147 -3.77 16.54 3.03
N LYS A 148 -5.00 17.01 3.16
CA LYS A 148 -6.21 16.39 2.58
C LYS A 148 -6.53 16.90 1.18
N ASP A 149 -5.69 17.78 0.63
CA ASP A 149 -5.92 18.42 -0.65
C ASP A 149 -5.85 17.38 -1.79
N PRO A 150 -6.25 17.74 -3.03
CA PRO A 150 -6.05 16.88 -4.18
C PRO A 150 -4.59 16.43 -4.29
N VAL A 151 -4.38 15.12 -4.47
CA VAL A 151 -3.04 14.54 -4.64
C VAL A 151 -2.45 14.99 -5.98
N ALA A 152 -1.21 15.46 -5.97
CA ALA A 152 -0.50 15.78 -7.21
C ALA A 152 -0.07 14.48 -7.93
N GLN A 153 -0.38 14.40 -9.23
CA GLN A 153 -0.23 13.20 -10.06
C GLN A 153 0.77 13.43 -11.20
N GLY A 154 1.36 12.36 -11.73
CA GLY A 154 2.44 12.43 -12.71
C GLY A 154 3.81 12.45 -12.02
N ASN A 155 4.62 13.47 -12.29
CA ASN A 155 6.04 13.52 -11.91
C ASN A 155 6.30 14.07 -10.49
N TYR A 156 5.41 13.79 -9.54
CA TYR A 156 5.49 14.28 -8.15
C TYR A 156 5.97 13.20 -7.19
N GLY A 157 6.48 13.59 -6.01
CA GLY A 157 6.94 12.68 -4.96
C GLY A 157 7.77 11.52 -5.49
N ALA A 158 7.46 10.30 -5.03
CA ALA A 158 8.12 9.08 -5.48
C ALA A 158 7.88 8.72 -6.96
N GLY A 159 6.93 9.37 -7.63
CA GLY A 159 6.68 9.20 -9.06
C GLY A 159 7.57 10.05 -9.97
N ALA A 160 8.32 11.00 -9.42
CA ALA A 160 9.23 11.87 -10.19
C ALA A 160 10.17 11.06 -11.08
N GLY A 161 10.83 10.05 -10.48
CA GLY A 161 11.73 9.15 -11.17
C GLY A 161 11.04 8.08 -12.02
N ALA A 162 9.78 7.75 -11.77
CA ALA A 162 9.13 6.52 -12.23
C ALA A 162 9.02 6.36 -13.77
N ARG A 163 9.13 5.11 -14.26
CA ARG A 163 8.97 4.70 -15.67
C ARG A 163 8.10 3.45 -15.81
N VAL A 164 7.42 3.27 -16.93
CA VAL A 164 6.55 2.10 -17.17
C VAL A 164 6.60 1.69 -18.64
N GLY A 165 7.07 0.47 -18.93
CA GLY A 165 7.07 -0.06 -20.30
C GLY A 165 7.76 0.82 -21.35
N GLY A 166 8.80 1.56 -20.97
CA GLY A 166 9.49 2.52 -21.85
C GLY A 166 8.88 3.92 -21.90
N LEU A 167 7.74 4.14 -21.24
CA LEU A 167 7.13 5.46 -21.04
C LEU A 167 7.52 6.05 -19.68
N LYS A 168 7.30 7.34 -19.52
CA LYS A 168 7.27 7.98 -18.21
C LYS A 168 6.10 7.41 -17.40
N GLY A 169 6.41 6.92 -16.20
CA GLY A 169 5.42 6.54 -15.19
C GLY A 169 5.15 7.70 -14.25
N GLY A 170 4.65 7.43 -13.05
CA GLY A 170 4.37 8.52 -12.11
C GLY A 170 3.56 8.12 -10.92
N VAL A 171 3.08 9.13 -10.19
CA VAL A 171 2.06 8.98 -9.16
C VAL A 171 0.69 9.05 -9.81
N GLY A 172 -0.20 8.14 -9.42
CA GLY A 172 -1.61 8.27 -9.72
C GLY A 172 -2.45 7.99 -8.49
N SER A 173 -3.64 8.55 -8.47
CA SER A 173 -4.62 8.35 -7.42
C SER A 173 -6.03 8.24 -8.02
N ALA A 174 -6.89 7.49 -7.36
CA ALA A 174 -8.29 7.34 -7.71
C ALA A 174 -9.09 7.07 -6.43
N SER A 175 -10.39 7.31 -6.47
CA SER A 175 -11.31 6.89 -5.42
C SER A 175 -12.66 6.49 -5.96
N VAL A 176 -13.45 5.80 -5.13
CA VAL A 176 -14.85 5.49 -5.40
C VAL A 176 -15.65 5.54 -4.11
N ARG A 177 -16.86 6.08 -4.19
CA ARG A 177 -17.88 5.97 -3.14
C ARG A 177 -18.83 4.83 -3.49
N LEU A 178 -18.94 3.87 -2.59
CA LEU A 178 -19.84 2.73 -2.69
C LEU A 178 -21.28 3.14 -2.30
N PRO A 179 -22.30 2.36 -2.70
CA PRO A 179 -23.70 2.69 -2.43
C PRO A 179 -24.08 2.77 -0.94
N ASP A 180 -23.33 2.10 -0.07
CA ASP A 180 -23.48 2.16 1.39
C ASP A 180 -22.79 3.38 2.03
N GLY A 181 -22.13 4.21 1.22
CA GLY A 181 -21.40 5.39 1.64
C GLY A 181 -19.94 5.14 1.99
N THR A 182 -19.47 3.88 1.99
CA THR A 182 -18.05 3.56 2.15
C THR A 182 -17.22 4.17 1.02
N THR A 183 -16.07 4.71 1.35
CA THR A 183 -15.10 5.24 0.41
C THR A 183 -13.92 4.29 0.30
N VAL A 184 -13.47 4.03 -0.93
CA VAL A 184 -12.23 3.33 -1.22
C VAL A 184 -11.35 4.24 -2.08
N GLY A 185 -10.11 4.43 -1.68
CA GLY A 185 -9.13 5.25 -2.38
C GLY A 185 -7.85 4.47 -2.67
N ALA A 186 -7.14 4.83 -3.72
CA ALA A 186 -5.84 4.27 -4.04
C ALA A 186 -4.84 5.35 -4.43
N LEU A 187 -3.57 5.15 -4.08
CA LEU A 187 -2.42 5.92 -4.56
C LEU A 187 -1.34 4.93 -4.99
N VAL A 188 -0.75 5.15 -6.16
CA VAL A 188 0.23 4.23 -6.76
C VAL A 188 1.39 5.00 -7.35
N ILE A 189 2.59 4.44 -7.22
CA ILE A 189 3.81 4.85 -7.91
C ILE A 189 4.11 3.82 -8.99
N VAL A 190 3.88 4.18 -10.25
CA VAL A 190 3.95 3.26 -11.39
C VAL A 190 5.36 3.25 -11.98
N ASN A 191 6.22 2.38 -11.46
CA ASN A 191 7.58 2.17 -11.97
C ASN A 191 7.80 0.73 -12.47
N ALA A 192 6.99 0.21 -13.40
CA ALA A 192 7.01 -1.23 -13.77
C ALA A 192 8.01 -1.59 -14.89
N VAL A 193 8.49 -2.86 -14.92
CA VAL A 193 9.06 -3.45 -16.15
C VAL A 193 8.00 -3.49 -17.26
N GLY A 194 6.82 -3.99 -16.90
CA GLY A 194 5.72 -4.20 -17.84
C GLY A 194 5.16 -2.93 -18.43
N SER A 195 4.30 -3.12 -19.43
CA SER A 195 3.65 -2.04 -20.14
C SER A 195 2.27 -1.74 -19.55
N ALA A 196 1.95 -0.46 -19.40
CA ALA A 196 0.58 -0.01 -19.09
C ALA A 196 -0.33 0.06 -20.32
N VAL A 197 0.24 -0.19 -21.50
CA VAL A 197 -0.45 -0.14 -22.79
C VAL A 197 -0.33 -1.46 -23.53
N ASP A 198 -1.32 -1.78 -24.36
CA ASP A 198 -1.25 -2.94 -25.23
C ASP A 198 -0.33 -2.73 -26.45
N SER A 199 -0.25 -3.75 -27.32
CA SER A 199 0.57 -3.71 -28.53
C SER A 199 0.14 -2.65 -29.56
N GLN A 200 -1.04 -2.04 -29.39
CA GLN A 200 -1.54 -0.94 -30.21
C GLN A 200 -1.40 0.40 -29.48
N GLY A 201 -0.82 0.45 -28.28
CA GLY A 201 -0.71 1.66 -27.47
C GLY A 201 -1.99 2.04 -26.71
N ARG A 202 -3.00 1.17 -26.65
CA ARG A 202 -4.22 1.44 -25.86
C ARG A 202 -3.95 1.21 -24.38
N LEU A 203 -4.38 2.15 -23.55
CA LEU A 203 -4.19 2.08 -22.11
C LEU A 203 -5.05 0.96 -21.49
N TYR A 204 -4.42 -0.01 -20.81
CA TYR A 204 -5.15 -1.14 -20.21
C TYR A 204 -6.17 -0.70 -19.15
N ALA A 205 -5.83 0.36 -18.40
CA ALA A 205 -6.65 0.93 -17.34
C ALA A 205 -7.93 1.61 -17.84
N GLU A 206 -8.00 2.00 -19.13
CA GLU A 206 -9.12 2.77 -19.69
C GLU A 206 -10.47 2.10 -19.42
N ARG A 207 -10.54 0.77 -19.59
CA ARG A 207 -11.78 -0.01 -19.41
C ARG A 207 -12.31 -0.04 -17.98
N TYR A 208 -11.53 0.42 -17.01
CA TYR A 208 -11.91 0.50 -15.60
C TYR A 208 -12.30 1.91 -15.16
N GLY A 209 -12.12 2.91 -16.02
CA GLY A 209 -12.55 4.27 -15.73
C GLY A 209 -14.04 4.34 -15.45
N LEU A 210 -14.41 5.13 -14.44
CA LEU A 210 -15.79 5.51 -14.22
C LEU A 210 -16.25 6.47 -15.35
N PRO A 211 -17.57 6.63 -15.56
CA PRO A 211 -18.09 7.49 -16.62
C PRO A 211 -17.50 8.91 -16.54
N GLY A 212 -16.82 9.34 -17.62
CA GLY A 212 -16.21 10.67 -17.72
C GLY A 212 -14.91 10.86 -16.93
N GLU A 213 -14.38 9.82 -16.29
CA GLU A 213 -13.16 9.91 -15.49
C GLU A 213 -11.90 10.08 -16.33
N PHE A 214 -11.81 9.35 -17.44
CA PHE A 214 -10.72 9.46 -18.40
C PHE A 214 -11.19 10.25 -19.63
N PRO A 215 -10.26 10.95 -20.33
CA PRO A 215 -10.56 11.44 -21.67
C PRO A 215 -10.96 10.28 -22.58
N VAL A 216 -11.78 10.56 -23.60
CA VAL A 216 -12.09 9.57 -24.64
C VAL A 216 -10.82 9.31 -25.44
N LEU A 217 -10.22 8.13 -25.29
CA LEU A 217 -9.00 7.75 -26.00
C LEU A 217 -9.35 7.01 -27.29
N ARG A 218 -8.61 7.31 -28.35
CA ARG A 218 -8.64 6.54 -29.60
C ARG A 218 -7.52 5.52 -29.61
N THR A 219 -7.65 4.50 -30.47
CA THR A 219 -6.53 3.60 -30.75
C THR A 219 -5.41 4.41 -31.42
N PRO A 220 -4.20 4.46 -30.83
CA PRO A 220 -3.09 5.18 -31.42
C PRO A 220 -2.69 4.63 -32.80
N VAL A 221 -2.12 5.50 -33.63
CA VAL A 221 -1.48 5.12 -34.91
C VAL A 221 0.04 5.10 -34.83
N GLU A 222 0.61 5.70 -33.78
CA GLU A 222 2.04 5.67 -33.52
C GLU A 222 2.47 4.26 -33.09
N PRO A 223 3.67 3.80 -33.49
CA PRO A 223 4.20 2.54 -33.02
C PRO A 223 4.42 2.59 -31.49
N PRO A 224 4.31 1.47 -30.78
CA PRO A 224 4.66 1.44 -29.37
C PRO A 224 6.12 1.85 -29.15
N PRO A 225 6.43 2.53 -28.03
CA PRO A 225 7.79 2.92 -27.72
C PRO A 225 8.67 1.66 -27.69
N ALA A 226 9.91 1.82 -28.13
CA ALA A 226 10.87 0.73 -28.02
C ALA A 226 10.98 0.32 -26.54
N PRO A 227 11.00 -0.99 -26.24
CA PRO A 227 11.28 -1.41 -24.87
C PRO A 227 12.61 -0.79 -24.42
N PRO A 228 12.74 -0.41 -23.14
CA PRO A 228 13.97 0.18 -22.64
C PRO A 228 15.15 -0.73 -23.02
N GLY A 229 16.27 -0.13 -23.42
CA GLY A 229 17.47 -0.85 -23.85
C GLY A 229 17.90 -1.89 -22.80
N SER A 230 18.68 -2.88 -23.26
CA SER A 230 19.02 -4.16 -22.60
C SER A 230 19.70 -4.11 -21.22
N ALA A 231 19.69 -2.99 -20.51
CA ALA A 231 20.14 -2.93 -19.12
C ALA A 231 19.10 -3.63 -18.22
N PRO A 232 19.50 -4.65 -17.44
CA PRO A 232 18.64 -5.25 -16.42
C PRO A 232 18.25 -4.17 -15.40
N GLY A 233 17.06 -3.60 -15.55
CA GLY A 233 16.51 -2.68 -14.58
C GLY A 233 15.69 -3.44 -13.55
N MET A 234 16.02 -3.29 -12.27
CA MET A 234 15.01 -3.49 -11.23
C MET A 234 13.94 -2.41 -11.44
N ASN A 235 12.68 -2.79 -11.35
CA ASN A 235 11.53 -1.90 -11.44
C ASN A 235 10.58 -2.29 -10.28
N THR A 236 9.59 -1.48 -9.96
CA THR A 236 8.64 -1.76 -8.87
C THR A 236 7.37 -0.92 -9.03
N VAL A 237 6.19 -1.50 -8.84
CA VAL A 237 4.98 -0.72 -8.53
C VAL A 237 4.66 -0.80 -7.04
N ILE A 238 4.68 0.35 -6.36
CA ILE A 238 4.33 0.45 -4.95
C ILE A 238 3.03 1.25 -4.79
N ALA A 239 2.13 0.80 -3.91
CA ALA A 239 0.83 1.45 -3.75
C ALA A 239 0.31 1.42 -2.31
N VAL A 240 -0.66 2.29 -2.04
CA VAL A 240 -1.54 2.25 -0.87
C VAL A 240 -2.99 2.21 -1.35
N VAL A 241 -3.79 1.29 -0.81
CA VAL A 241 -5.25 1.28 -0.93
C VAL A 241 -5.85 1.56 0.45
N ALA A 242 -6.76 2.51 0.55
CA ALA A 242 -7.37 2.90 1.82
C ALA A 242 -8.89 2.81 1.76
N THR A 243 -9.52 2.56 2.90
CA THR A 243 -10.98 2.62 3.05
C THR A 243 -11.39 3.11 4.43
N ASP A 244 -12.59 3.68 4.53
CA ASP A 244 -13.25 4.00 5.79
C ASP A 244 -14.16 2.86 6.31
N ALA A 245 -14.22 1.72 5.61
CA ALA A 245 -14.83 0.51 6.14
C ALA A 245 -14.04 0.00 7.36
N PRO A 246 -14.70 -0.43 8.46
CA PRO A 246 -14.02 -0.83 9.69
C PRO A 246 -13.43 -2.26 9.59
N LEU A 247 -12.41 -2.45 8.77
CA LEU A 247 -11.77 -3.75 8.55
C LEU A 247 -10.80 -4.14 9.68
N ASP A 248 -10.71 -5.43 10.00
CA ASP A 248 -9.63 -6.00 10.82
C ASP A 248 -8.33 -6.28 10.01
N LYS A 249 -7.23 -6.67 10.68
CA LYS A 249 -5.93 -6.89 10.01
C LYS A 249 -6.02 -7.94 8.90
N ALA A 250 -6.77 -9.02 9.11
CA ALA A 250 -6.91 -10.08 8.12
C ALA A 250 -7.67 -9.58 6.87
N ALA A 251 -8.74 -8.82 7.06
CA ALA A 251 -9.50 -8.20 5.97
C ALA A 251 -8.69 -7.11 5.25
N VAL A 252 -7.90 -6.29 5.96
CA VAL A 252 -7.00 -5.31 5.35
C VAL A 252 -5.90 -6.01 4.53
N LYS A 253 -5.26 -7.05 5.06
CA LYS A 253 -4.30 -7.87 4.29
C LYS A 253 -4.97 -8.49 3.06
N ARG A 254 -6.20 -8.99 3.18
CA ARG A 254 -6.97 -9.52 2.05
C ARG A 254 -7.25 -8.45 1.00
N MET A 255 -7.56 -7.22 1.40
CA MET A 255 -7.73 -6.09 0.48
C MET A 255 -6.44 -5.78 -0.29
N ALA A 256 -5.27 -5.79 0.37
CA ALA A 256 -3.98 -5.63 -0.31
C ALA A 256 -3.73 -6.73 -1.36
N MET A 257 -4.03 -7.99 -1.01
CA MET A 257 -3.90 -9.12 -1.94
C MET A 257 -4.78 -8.97 -3.18
N VAL A 258 -6.05 -8.63 -2.99
CA VAL A 258 -7.02 -8.47 -4.09
C VAL A 258 -6.68 -7.23 -4.92
N ALA A 259 -6.13 -6.17 -4.31
CA ALA A 259 -5.72 -4.97 -5.03
C ALA A 259 -4.66 -5.26 -6.11
N HIS A 260 -3.78 -6.26 -5.92
CA HIS A 260 -2.84 -6.69 -6.96
C HIS A 260 -3.52 -7.19 -8.24
N ASP A 261 -4.78 -7.64 -8.18
CA ASP A 261 -5.54 -7.97 -9.39
C ASP A 261 -5.83 -6.70 -10.20
N GLY A 262 -6.02 -5.56 -9.52
CA GLY A 262 -6.09 -4.24 -10.14
C GLY A 262 -4.82 -3.87 -10.90
N LEU A 263 -3.67 -4.14 -10.29
CA LEU A 263 -2.37 -3.95 -10.91
C LEU A 263 -2.22 -4.80 -12.18
N ALA A 264 -2.51 -6.10 -12.09
CA ALA A 264 -2.44 -7.03 -13.24
C ALA A 264 -3.44 -6.71 -14.37
N ARG A 265 -4.50 -5.95 -14.07
CA ARG A 265 -5.47 -5.50 -15.08
C ARG A 265 -5.01 -4.27 -15.85
N ALA A 266 -4.07 -3.51 -15.30
CA ALA A 266 -3.62 -2.22 -15.81
C ALA A 266 -2.16 -2.23 -16.33
N ILE A 267 -1.38 -3.28 -16.02
CA ILE A 267 0.01 -3.44 -16.45
C ILE A 267 0.24 -4.91 -16.84
N ASP A 268 0.99 -5.13 -17.92
CA ASP A 268 1.35 -6.47 -18.40
C ASP A 268 2.82 -6.53 -18.91
N PRO A 269 3.66 -7.45 -18.40
CA PRO A 269 3.45 -8.29 -17.21
C PRO A 269 3.64 -7.50 -15.90
N VAL A 270 3.23 -8.10 -14.78
CA VAL A 270 3.49 -7.63 -13.40
C VAL A 270 4.13 -8.75 -12.59
N HIS A 271 4.59 -8.45 -11.37
CA HIS A 271 5.14 -9.44 -10.42
C HIS A 271 6.35 -10.21 -10.96
N THR A 272 7.13 -9.61 -11.88
CA THR A 272 8.30 -10.29 -12.43
C THR A 272 9.41 -10.44 -11.37
N LEU A 273 10.43 -11.25 -11.66
CA LEU A 273 11.62 -11.37 -10.78
C LEU A 273 12.40 -10.05 -10.64
N LEU A 274 12.15 -9.08 -11.51
CA LEU A 274 12.78 -7.77 -11.49
C LEU A 274 11.89 -6.71 -10.83
N ASP A 275 10.63 -7.06 -10.53
CA ASP A 275 9.67 -6.15 -9.91
C ASP A 275 9.66 -6.28 -8.39
N GLY A 276 9.60 -5.18 -7.66
CA GLY A 276 9.43 -5.16 -6.20
C GLY A 276 7.97 -4.98 -5.73
N ASP A 277 6.98 -5.33 -6.56
CA ASP A 277 5.59 -4.90 -6.42
C ASP A 277 5.04 -5.13 -5.00
N THR A 278 4.57 -4.04 -4.37
CA THR A 278 4.15 -4.02 -2.96
C THR A 278 2.91 -3.14 -2.80
N ILE A 279 1.84 -3.68 -2.22
CA ILE A 279 0.63 -2.93 -1.91
C ILE A 279 0.39 -2.94 -0.41
N PHE A 280 0.36 -1.75 0.18
CA PHE A 280 -0.16 -1.53 1.52
C PHE A 280 -1.67 -1.29 1.47
N ALA A 281 -2.38 -1.74 2.48
CA ALA A 281 -3.79 -1.47 2.67
C ALA A 281 -4.03 -0.82 4.03
N LEU A 282 -4.95 0.16 4.08
CA LEU A 282 -5.30 0.92 5.28
C LEU A 282 -6.83 0.93 5.50
N SER A 283 -7.25 0.81 6.75
CA SER A 283 -8.64 0.95 7.20
C SER A 283 -8.72 2.04 8.28
N THR A 284 -9.42 3.13 8.00
CA THR A 284 -9.62 4.27 8.93
C THR A 284 -10.93 4.16 9.71
N GLY A 285 -11.81 3.23 9.35
CA GLY A 285 -13.13 3.04 10.00
C GLY A 285 -13.07 2.41 11.39
N ASN A 286 -11.94 1.83 11.76
CA ASN A 286 -11.70 1.25 13.09
C ASN A 286 -10.24 1.55 13.48
N PRO A 287 -9.89 2.83 13.71
CA PRO A 287 -8.51 3.19 14.01
C PRO A 287 -8.06 2.49 15.31
N PRO A 288 -6.77 2.13 15.44
CA PRO A 288 -6.21 1.66 16.68
C PRO A 288 -6.66 2.52 17.87
N PRO A 289 -7.10 1.92 18.99
CA PRO A 289 -7.50 2.71 20.14
C PRO A 289 -6.32 3.58 20.60
N LYS A 290 -6.60 4.87 20.82
CA LYS A 290 -5.62 5.77 21.44
C LYS A 290 -5.22 5.17 22.79
N PRO A 291 -3.92 5.12 23.14
CA PRO A 291 -3.50 4.62 24.44
C PRO A 291 -4.20 5.36 25.57
N ARG A 292 -4.71 4.62 26.55
CA ARG A 292 -5.28 5.20 27.76
C ARG A 292 -4.14 5.85 28.57
N PRO A 293 -4.33 7.02 29.22
CA PRO A 293 -3.37 7.50 30.20
C PRO A 293 -3.05 6.40 31.21
N ALA A 294 -1.78 6.27 31.60
CA ALA A 294 -1.44 5.38 32.69
C ALA A 294 -2.29 5.76 33.91
N PRO A 295 -2.88 4.80 34.65
CA PRO A 295 -3.45 5.12 35.94
C PRO A 295 -2.36 5.78 36.79
N ASP A 296 -2.71 6.86 37.50
CA ASP A 296 -1.80 7.54 38.43
C ASP A 296 -1.12 6.48 39.30
N GLN A 297 0.19 6.31 39.11
CA GLN A 297 0.98 5.46 39.98
C GLN A 297 0.90 6.08 41.38
N PRO A 298 0.48 5.34 42.42
CA PRO A 298 0.59 5.87 43.78
C PRO A 298 2.05 6.25 44.00
N SER A 299 2.28 7.50 44.42
CA SER A 299 3.58 8.08 44.69
C SER A 299 4.45 7.09 45.47
N ALA A 300 5.69 6.91 45.01
CA ALA A 300 6.69 5.98 45.52
C ALA A 300 7.19 6.34 46.93
N GLU A 301 6.29 6.45 47.90
CA GLU A 301 6.61 6.72 49.31
C GLU A 301 6.30 5.51 50.21
N GLN A 302 5.85 4.38 49.66
CA GLN A 302 5.55 3.17 50.45
C GLN A 302 5.96 1.89 49.72
N ALA A 303 7.27 1.66 49.59
CA ALA A 303 7.80 0.32 49.39
C ALA A 303 8.81 0.03 50.52
N PRO A 304 8.61 -1.01 51.35
CA PRO A 304 9.63 -1.42 52.31
C PRO A 304 10.85 -1.98 51.57
N ALA A 305 12.04 -1.57 51.99
CA ALA A 305 13.32 -1.99 51.41
C ALA A 305 13.46 -3.51 51.46
N ALA A 306 13.63 -4.15 50.29
CA ALA A 306 14.04 -5.54 50.19
C ALA A 306 15.57 -5.63 50.15
N GLU A 307 16.15 -6.38 51.08
CA GLU A 307 17.57 -6.70 51.13
C GLU A 307 17.98 -7.60 49.95
N ALA A 308 19.10 -7.28 49.32
CA ALA A 308 19.70 -8.06 48.23
C ALA A 308 20.53 -9.22 48.78
N PRO A 309 20.44 -10.45 48.23
CA PRO A 309 21.44 -11.47 48.49
C PRO A 309 22.62 -11.34 47.51
N ALA A 310 23.81 -11.53 48.08
CA ALA A 310 25.10 -11.60 47.41
C ALA A 310 25.21 -12.83 46.49
N GLY A 311 26.02 -12.68 45.43
CA GLY A 311 26.16 -13.66 44.37
C GLY A 311 27.15 -14.78 44.62
N GLU A 312 27.19 -15.72 43.67
CA GLU A 312 28.29 -16.66 43.48
C GLU A 312 28.40 -17.06 42.00
N ALA A 313 29.64 -17.24 41.54
CA ALA A 313 30.05 -17.26 40.14
C ALA A 313 30.20 -18.67 39.53
N LEU A 314 29.93 -18.73 38.22
CA LEU A 314 30.53 -19.54 37.13
C LEU A 314 31.31 -20.83 37.45
N ALA A 315 30.94 -21.94 36.77
CA ALA A 315 31.82 -22.72 35.88
C ALA A 315 31.08 -23.93 35.25
N GLY A 316 31.40 -24.29 34.00
CA GLY A 316 31.21 -25.67 33.50
C GLY A 316 30.76 -25.86 32.04
N GLU A 317 31.70 -25.67 31.11
CA GLU A 317 31.99 -26.47 29.89
C GLU A 317 30.90 -27.03 28.95
N ALA A 318 31.11 -26.81 27.64
CA ALA A 318 30.53 -27.55 26.51
C ALA A 318 31.41 -28.77 26.13
N PRO A 319 30.88 -29.73 25.34
CA PRO A 319 31.41 -29.85 23.98
C PRO A 319 30.36 -30.13 22.89
N ALA A 320 30.87 -30.19 21.66
CA ALA A 320 30.19 -29.99 20.38
C ALA A 320 29.83 -31.27 19.59
N ALA A 321 29.06 -31.02 18.50
CA ALA A 321 29.18 -31.57 17.13
C ALA A 321 28.37 -32.81 16.65
N GLN A 322 27.68 -32.56 15.52
CA GLN A 322 27.36 -33.44 14.36
C GLN A 322 26.28 -34.53 14.57
N ALA A 323 25.41 -34.90 13.61
CA ALA A 323 25.49 -34.88 12.14
C ALA A 323 24.09 -34.84 11.44
N LEU A 324 24.12 -34.48 10.15
CA LEU A 324 23.08 -34.66 9.13
C LEU A 324 22.82 -36.13 8.78
N ALA A 325 21.57 -36.50 8.48
CA ALA A 325 21.23 -37.47 7.43
C ALA A 325 19.73 -37.42 7.05
N SER A 326 19.50 -37.40 5.74
CA SER A 326 18.21 -37.44 5.03
C SER A 326 17.63 -38.85 4.92
N ALA A 327 16.30 -38.98 4.76
CA ALA A 327 15.63 -39.69 3.64
C ALA A 327 14.15 -40.06 3.92
N GLU A 328 13.29 -39.56 3.02
CA GLU A 328 12.13 -40.16 2.33
C GLU A 328 11.00 -40.97 3.03
N ALA A 329 9.79 -40.40 2.87
CA ALA A 329 8.54 -40.95 2.33
C ALA A 329 7.95 -42.31 2.80
N ALA A 330 6.69 -42.27 3.26
CA ALA A 330 5.57 -43.00 2.63
C ALA A 330 4.21 -42.65 3.28
N SER A 331 3.19 -42.54 2.43
CA SER A 331 1.78 -42.30 2.73
C SER A 331 1.07 -43.57 3.23
N ALA A 332 0.04 -43.42 4.07
CA ALA A 332 -1.14 -44.30 4.03
C ALA A 332 -2.37 -43.64 4.68
N SER A 333 -3.48 -43.81 3.98
CA SER A 333 -4.85 -43.34 4.25
C SER A 333 -5.54 -44.11 5.38
N ALA A 334 -6.48 -43.45 6.07
CA ALA A 334 -7.64 -44.13 6.66
C ALA A 334 -8.87 -43.21 6.65
N VAL A 335 -9.83 -43.62 5.83
CA VAL A 335 -11.22 -43.17 5.79
C VAL A 335 -11.98 -43.80 6.96
N THR A 336 -12.76 -43.03 7.70
CA THR A 336 -13.89 -43.56 8.45
C THR A 336 -15.09 -42.61 8.35
N THR A 337 -16.12 -43.10 7.67
CA THR A 337 -17.49 -42.58 7.63
C THR A 337 -18.23 -42.89 8.93
N THR A 338 -19.05 -41.99 9.45
CA THR A 338 -20.37 -42.33 10.05
C THR A 338 -21.34 -41.15 9.96
N ALA A 339 -22.61 -41.50 9.81
CA ALA A 339 -23.74 -40.68 9.41
C ALA A 339 -24.39 -39.88 10.56
N GLY A 340 -25.10 -38.81 10.21
CA GLY A 340 -25.94 -38.03 11.13
C GLY A 340 -27.31 -38.66 11.43
N PRO A 341 -28.14 -37.95 12.23
CA PRO A 341 -29.54 -37.83 11.82
C PRO A 341 -30.19 -36.44 12.05
N SER A 342 -31.11 -36.17 11.11
CA SER A 342 -32.43 -35.49 11.16
C SER A 342 -32.61 -34.06 11.65
N ALA A 343 -33.20 -33.28 10.74
CA ALA A 343 -33.84 -31.98 10.91
C ALA A 343 -35.23 -32.05 11.60
N PRO A 344 -35.72 -30.92 12.16
CA PRO A 344 -37.15 -30.64 12.30
C PRO A 344 -37.67 -29.65 11.24
N ALA A 345 -38.98 -29.73 11.01
CA ALA A 345 -39.79 -29.03 9.99
C ALA A 345 -40.11 -27.54 10.35
N PRO A 346 -40.69 -26.74 9.43
CA PRO A 346 -40.58 -25.29 9.43
C PRO A 346 -41.63 -24.60 10.31
N ALA A 347 -41.23 -23.52 10.98
CA ALA A 347 -42.12 -22.55 11.59
C ALA A 347 -42.31 -21.34 10.66
N SER A 348 -43.56 -21.00 10.40
CA SER A 348 -43.98 -19.78 9.72
C SER A 348 -43.70 -18.54 10.57
N ALA A 349 -43.01 -17.55 10.03
CA ALA A 349 -43.04 -16.19 10.55
C ALA A 349 -42.86 -15.19 9.40
N SER A 350 -43.92 -14.44 9.15
CA SER A 350 -43.87 -13.17 8.43
C SER A 350 -42.94 -12.20 9.17
N GLY A 351 -41.79 -11.90 8.58
CA GLY A 351 -40.89 -10.88 9.07
C GLY A 351 -40.21 -10.22 7.88
N VAL A 352 -40.39 -8.91 7.72
CA VAL A 352 -39.50 -8.10 6.89
C VAL A 352 -38.08 -8.39 7.40
N PRO A 353 -37.12 -8.79 6.55
CA PRO A 353 -35.77 -9.08 7.04
C PRO A 353 -35.20 -7.80 7.65
N ALA A 354 -34.91 -7.84 8.95
CA ALA A 354 -34.09 -6.83 9.58
C ALA A 354 -32.76 -6.77 8.82
N VAL A 355 -32.32 -5.55 8.49
CA VAL A 355 -30.95 -5.32 8.02
C VAL A 355 -30.05 -5.92 9.10
N PRO A 356 -29.19 -6.92 8.79
CA PRO A 356 -28.32 -7.50 9.81
C PRO A 356 -27.48 -6.40 10.44
N ASP A 357 -27.36 -6.41 11.77
CA ASP A 357 -26.42 -5.55 12.51
C ASP A 357 -25.04 -5.72 11.87
N VAL A 358 -24.57 -4.70 11.15
CA VAL A 358 -23.22 -4.69 10.62
C VAL A 358 -22.29 -4.70 11.83
N PRO A 359 -21.43 -5.72 12.00
CA PRO A 359 -20.54 -5.77 13.16
C PRO A 359 -19.66 -4.52 13.17
N ALA A 360 -19.36 -4.01 14.37
CA ALA A 360 -18.54 -2.81 14.54
C ALA A 360 -17.15 -2.91 13.88
N VAL A 361 -16.68 -4.14 13.61
CA VAL A 361 -15.46 -4.44 12.85
C VAL A 361 -15.74 -5.63 11.94
N LEU A 362 -15.35 -5.52 10.68
CA LEU A 362 -15.55 -6.50 9.62
C LEU A 362 -14.36 -7.45 9.52
N ARG A 363 -14.64 -8.75 9.59
CA ARG A 363 -13.64 -9.83 9.50
C ARG A 363 -13.92 -10.71 8.30
N VAL A 364 -12.88 -11.28 7.71
CA VAL A 364 -13.02 -12.22 6.57
C VAL A 364 -13.87 -13.47 6.87
N THR A 365 -14.09 -13.79 8.15
CA THR A 365 -14.93 -14.90 8.61
C THR A 365 -16.40 -14.53 8.80
N ASP A 366 -16.76 -13.25 8.68
CA ASP A 366 -18.11 -12.75 8.96
C ASP A 366 -19.05 -13.04 7.77
N GLN A 367 -19.75 -14.19 7.81
CA GLN A 367 -20.64 -14.60 6.72
C GLN A 367 -21.75 -13.58 6.40
N GLY A 368 -22.26 -12.86 7.41
CA GLY A 368 -23.27 -11.82 7.23
C GLY A 368 -22.76 -10.56 6.54
N ALA A 369 -21.44 -10.35 6.49
CA ALA A 369 -20.79 -9.19 5.89
C ALA A 369 -20.11 -9.50 4.55
N LEU A 370 -20.26 -10.73 4.03
CA LEU A 370 -19.54 -11.19 2.84
C LEU A 370 -19.71 -10.25 1.64
N LEU A 371 -20.93 -9.82 1.34
CA LEU A 371 -21.18 -8.92 0.19
C LEU A 371 -20.52 -7.56 0.35
N LEU A 372 -20.45 -7.04 1.57
CA LEU A 372 -19.80 -5.76 1.85
C LEU A 372 -18.27 -5.90 1.73
N LEU A 373 -17.70 -6.97 2.26
CA LEU A 373 -16.27 -7.28 2.13
C LEU A 373 -15.86 -7.43 0.66
N GLU A 374 -16.60 -8.24 -0.11
CA GLU A 374 -16.35 -8.42 -1.55
C GLU A 374 -16.50 -7.09 -2.32
N GLY A 375 -17.47 -6.25 -1.94
CA GLY A 375 -17.64 -4.91 -2.48
C GLY A 375 -16.40 -4.03 -2.27
N VAL A 376 -15.88 -3.98 -1.04
CA VAL A 376 -14.67 -3.23 -0.68
C VAL A 376 -13.44 -3.78 -1.38
N PHE A 377 -13.26 -5.10 -1.43
CA PHE A 377 -12.10 -5.72 -2.08
C PHE A 377 -12.09 -5.50 -3.59
N ALA A 378 -13.25 -5.69 -4.26
CA ALA A 378 -13.39 -5.43 -5.68
C ALA A 378 -13.19 -3.93 -6.00
N ALA A 379 -13.69 -3.04 -5.14
CA ALA A 379 -13.45 -1.61 -5.23
C ALA A 379 -11.96 -1.26 -5.08
N GLY A 380 -11.24 -1.91 -4.16
CA GLY A 380 -9.79 -1.75 -4.01
C GLY A 380 -9.03 -2.09 -5.28
N ALA A 381 -9.35 -3.22 -5.91
CA ALA A 381 -8.72 -3.63 -7.16
C ALA A 381 -9.07 -2.71 -8.35
N SER A 382 -10.34 -2.37 -8.54
CA SER A 382 -10.75 -1.49 -9.64
C SER A 382 -10.21 -0.06 -9.47
N THR A 383 -10.20 0.47 -8.25
CA THR A 383 -9.66 1.80 -7.93
C THR A 383 -8.15 1.84 -8.15
N LEU A 384 -7.41 0.78 -7.78
CA LEU A 384 -5.98 0.73 -8.08
C LEU A 384 -5.69 0.68 -9.59
N ALA A 385 -6.46 -0.10 -10.36
CA ALA A 385 -6.33 -0.12 -11.82
C ALA A 385 -6.54 1.28 -12.44
N ARG A 386 -7.55 2.02 -11.94
CA ARG A 386 -7.82 3.41 -12.34
C ARG A 386 -6.68 4.35 -11.95
N ALA A 387 -6.15 4.23 -10.74
CA ALA A 387 -5.02 5.03 -10.27
C ALA A 387 -3.78 4.84 -11.16
N VAL A 388 -3.51 3.62 -11.66
CA VAL A 388 -2.45 3.38 -12.65
C VAL A 388 -2.72 4.17 -13.94
N GLY A 389 -3.97 4.17 -14.41
CA GLY A 389 -4.38 4.96 -15.58
C GLY A 389 -4.12 6.45 -15.40
N HIS A 390 -4.51 7.03 -14.25
CA HIS A 390 -4.21 8.44 -13.95
C HIS A 390 -2.72 8.73 -13.88
N ALA A 391 -1.91 7.83 -13.29
CA ALA A 391 -0.46 8.01 -13.25
C ALA A 391 0.15 8.16 -14.64
N VAL A 392 -0.25 7.30 -15.58
CA VAL A 392 0.25 7.27 -16.96
C VAL A 392 -0.23 8.48 -17.75
N LEU A 393 -1.49 8.89 -17.56
CA LEU A 393 -2.08 10.03 -18.27
C LEU A 393 -1.62 11.39 -17.73
N ALA A 394 -1.27 11.48 -16.45
CA ALA A 394 -0.78 12.70 -15.79
C ALA A 394 0.73 12.89 -15.91
N ALA A 395 1.49 11.84 -16.26
CA ALA A 395 2.93 11.93 -16.44
C ALA A 395 3.31 12.90 -17.58
N GLU A 396 4.39 13.64 -17.37
CA GLU A 396 4.98 14.54 -18.36
C GLU A 396 6.34 14.00 -18.82
N SER A 397 6.69 14.18 -20.10
CA SER A 397 7.99 13.75 -20.61
C SER A 397 9.14 14.42 -19.87
N VAL A 398 10.24 13.69 -19.69
CA VAL A 398 11.45 14.20 -19.04
C VAL A 398 12.68 13.95 -19.90
N GLU A 399 13.63 14.87 -19.84
CA GLU A 399 14.96 14.68 -20.41
C GLU A 399 15.86 14.04 -19.35
N THR A 400 16.49 12.92 -19.70
CA THR A 400 17.44 12.21 -18.85
C THR A 400 18.80 12.13 -19.54
N PRO A 401 19.88 11.83 -18.81
CA PRO A 401 21.18 11.56 -19.44
C PRO A 401 21.19 10.38 -20.41
N GLU A 402 20.23 9.45 -20.29
CA GLU A 402 20.04 8.32 -21.20
C GLU A 402 19.18 8.68 -22.42
N GLY A 403 18.65 9.90 -22.47
CA GLY A 403 17.77 10.42 -23.51
C GLY A 403 16.39 10.80 -23.00
N ARG A 404 15.51 11.16 -23.93
CA ARG A 404 14.14 11.55 -23.63
C ARG A 404 13.31 10.34 -23.20
N LEU A 405 12.67 10.43 -22.04
CA LEU A 405 11.67 9.47 -21.57
C LEU A 405 10.28 10.06 -21.82
N PRO A 406 9.56 9.60 -22.87
CA PRO A 406 8.30 10.21 -23.28
C PRO A 406 7.15 9.81 -22.35
N SER A 407 6.24 10.74 -22.06
CA SER A 407 4.94 10.43 -21.49
C SER A 407 4.04 9.72 -22.49
N TYR A 408 2.95 9.12 -22.01
CA TYR A 408 1.93 8.53 -22.88
C TYR A 408 1.37 9.55 -23.88
N ARG A 409 1.09 10.78 -23.42
CA ARG A 409 0.51 11.85 -24.24
C ARG A 409 1.42 12.26 -25.40
N ASP A 410 2.73 12.27 -25.15
CA ASP A 410 3.71 12.64 -26.17
C ASP A 410 4.08 11.47 -27.09
N ALA A 411 4.01 10.24 -26.58
CA ALA A 411 4.23 9.03 -27.38
C ALA A 411 3.04 8.74 -28.31
N TYR A 412 1.82 9.06 -27.88
CA TYR A 412 0.58 8.75 -28.59
C TYR A 412 -0.36 9.96 -28.71
N PRO A 413 0.06 11.06 -29.37
CA PRO A 413 -0.79 12.22 -29.54
C PRO A 413 -2.08 11.92 -30.32
N SER A 414 -2.07 10.94 -31.24
CA SER A 414 -3.27 10.51 -31.97
C SER A 414 -4.38 9.91 -31.10
N ALA A 415 -4.05 9.47 -29.88
CA ALA A 415 -5.04 8.99 -28.92
C ALA A 415 -6.00 10.11 -28.46
N PHE A 416 -5.56 11.38 -28.54
CA PHE A 416 -6.27 12.54 -27.99
C PHE A 416 -6.86 13.48 -29.04
N SER A 417 -6.44 13.38 -30.30
CA SER A 417 -6.92 14.28 -31.35
C SER A 417 -8.32 13.90 -31.83
N ASN A 418 -9.19 14.90 -31.95
CA ASN A 418 -10.30 14.84 -32.90
C ASN A 418 -9.67 15.01 -34.28
N GLY A 419 -9.67 13.92 -35.06
CA GLY A 419 -9.05 13.87 -36.39
C GLY A 419 -9.41 15.04 -37.31
#